data_AF-A0A7S3YP51-F1
#
_entry.id   AF-A0A7S3YP51-F1
#
_cell.length_a   1.000
_cell.length_b   1.000
_cell.length_c   1.000
_cell.angle_alpha   90.00
_cell.angle_beta   90.00
_cell.angle_gamma   90.00
#
_symmetry.space_group_name_H-M   'P 1'
#
loop_
_entity.id
_entity.type
_entity.pdbx_description
1 polymer ?
#
loop_
_entity_poly.entity_id
_entity_poly.type
_entity_poly.pdbx_seq_one_letter_code
_entity_poly.pdbx_strand_id
1 'polypeptide(L)'
;GGGVGAVLERFHEEGYEIEIVGHSLGAGVATLLALLMFRRRPSMSIHVYGYAPPACVCEVLAEKTFPPKGERKRKAPNNPVPRKGVKEAMLGPSRRHSAIVPGKGGVNVLNIVLGDDAVPRASTRNILAIAREIVARQGEWKPAMRRELEDVQRRALGLWAPMTRATHWNRVARLTTGNPADYYTKDSGEGLKVAASEEDIKGTSPLLVPPGEIVHIYSKNGQRMASLVNHRWPGFRQVEVSRHMFRDHSKDAIMSALRDTLAVRQCQRATPRWMDAPPIGPVLCAVCGYSVAWASSSDNPLEQSRELRHCYACGRIVCVGCSSNRMTLPEFGINSLVRVCEHCYVNSAGKFRFGEKGCLPKQQ
;
A
#
# COMPACT_ATOMS: atom_id res chain seq x y z
N GLY A 1 -20.67 -11.45 -36.08
CA GLY A 1 -19.30 -11.51 -35.51
C GLY A 1 -19.39 -11.38 -34.01
N GLY A 2 -19.05 -12.44 -33.27
CA GLY A 2 -19.25 -12.52 -31.82
C GLY A 2 -18.05 -12.01 -31.03
N GLY A 3 -18.06 -10.75 -30.62
CA GLY A 3 -17.14 -10.22 -29.61
C GLY A 3 -17.71 -10.37 -28.19
N VAL A 4 -16.88 -10.14 -27.17
CA VAL A 4 -17.29 -10.19 -25.75
C VAL A 4 -18.54 -9.36 -25.47
N GLY A 5 -18.67 -8.19 -26.10
CA GLY A 5 -19.86 -7.34 -25.94
C GLY A 5 -21.17 -8.04 -26.33
N ALA A 6 -21.19 -8.77 -27.45
CA ALA A 6 -22.38 -9.51 -27.90
C ALA A 6 -22.75 -10.64 -26.93
N VAL A 7 -21.75 -11.29 -26.33
CA VAL A 7 -21.96 -12.33 -25.31
C VAL A 7 -22.59 -11.72 -24.05
N LEU A 8 -22.10 -10.56 -23.61
CA LEU A 8 -22.66 -9.86 -22.46
C LEU A 8 -24.09 -9.36 -22.72
N GLU A 9 -24.40 -8.87 -23.93
CA GLU A 9 -25.78 -8.49 -24.29
C GLU A 9 -26.73 -9.69 -24.20
N ARG A 10 -26.34 -10.86 -24.73
CA ARG A 10 -27.14 -12.07 -24.64
C ARG A 10 -27.37 -12.50 -23.18
N PHE A 11 -26.34 -12.49 -22.34
CA PHE A 11 -26.51 -12.80 -20.92
C PHE A 11 -27.43 -11.81 -20.22
N HIS A 12 -27.38 -10.53 -20.58
CA HIS A 12 -28.34 -9.55 -20.06
C HIS A 12 -29.78 -9.85 -20.51
N GLU A 13 -29.98 -10.22 -21.79
CA GLU A 13 -31.30 -10.60 -22.33
C GLU A 13 -31.85 -11.88 -21.68
N GLU A 14 -30.98 -12.82 -21.30
CA GLU A 14 -31.30 -14.01 -20.52
C GLU A 14 -31.55 -13.72 -19.02
N GLY A 15 -31.38 -12.46 -18.58
CA GLY A 15 -31.67 -12.02 -17.22
C GLY A 15 -30.53 -12.18 -16.21
N TYR A 16 -29.29 -12.44 -16.66
CA TYR A 16 -28.14 -12.54 -15.77
C TYR A 16 -27.66 -11.16 -15.27
N GLU A 17 -27.19 -11.13 -14.02
CA GLU A 17 -26.39 -10.03 -13.48
C GLU A 17 -24.93 -10.15 -13.98
N ILE A 18 -24.34 -9.04 -14.38
CA ILE A 18 -23.02 -9.03 -15.03
C ILE A 18 -22.02 -8.31 -14.13
N GLU A 19 -21.08 -9.10 -13.62
CA GLU A 19 -19.95 -8.62 -12.83
C GLU A 19 -18.64 -8.84 -13.60
N ILE A 20 -17.78 -7.82 -13.64
CA ILE A 20 -16.47 -7.87 -14.29
C ILE A 20 -15.40 -7.60 -13.25
N VAL A 21 -14.43 -8.50 -13.14
CA VAL A 21 -13.31 -8.37 -12.21
C VAL A 21 -12.02 -8.13 -12.97
N GLY A 22 -11.18 -7.23 -12.49
CA GLY A 22 -9.89 -6.95 -13.11
C GLY A 22 -8.85 -6.50 -12.11
N HIS A 23 -7.57 -6.74 -12.41
CA HIS A 23 -6.43 -6.22 -11.65
C HIS A 23 -5.54 -5.39 -12.58
N SER A 24 -4.95 -4.32 -12.05
CA SER A 24 -4.05 -3.44 -12.81
C SER A 24 -4.70 -2.94 -14.09
N LEU A 25 -4.02 -3.03 -15.23
CA LEU A 25 -4.57 -2.73 -16.55
C LEU A 25 -5.92 -3.43 -16.80
N GLY A 26 -6.09 -4.68 -16.36
CA GLY A 26 -7.35 -5.41 -16.50
C GLY A 26 -8.52 -4.77 -15.77
N ALA A 27 -8.29 -4.09 -14.64
CA ALA A 27 -9.32 -3.32 -13.94
C ALA A 27 -9.75 -2.07 -14.75
N GLY A 28 -8.78 -1.42 -15.39
CA GLY A 28 -9.04 -0.32 -16.31
C GLY A 28 -9.84 -0.77 -17.54
N VAL A 29 -9.45 -1.88 -18.16
CA VAL A 29 -10.16 -2.49 -19.29
C VAL A 29 -11.59 -2.90 -18.89
N ALA A 30 -11.77 -3.51 -17.72
CA ALA A 30 -13.08 -3.88 -17.19
C ALA A 30 -14.00 -2.66 -17.05
N THR A 31 -13.47 -1.56 -16.52
CA THR A 31 -14.20 -0.28 -16.41
C THR A 31 -14.60 0.26 -17.78
N LEU A 32 -13.66 0.32 -18.73
CA LEU A 32 -13.93 0.84 -20.07
C LEU A 32 -14.93 -0.04 -20.82
N LEU A 33 -14.83 -1.37 -20.68
CA LEU A 33 -15.80 -2.31 -21.24
C LEU A 33 -17.20 -2.05 -20.67
N ALA A 34 -17.34 -1.89 -19.36
CA ALA A 34 -18.63 -1.60 -18.72
C ALA A 34 -19.23 -0.27 -19.23
N LEU A 35 -18.42 0.78 -19.36
CA LEU A 35 -18.85 2.07 -19.91
C LEU A 35 -19.28 1.96 -21.38
N LEU A 36 -18.54 1.21 -22.19
CA LEU A 36 -18.88 0.98 -23.60
C LEU A 36 -20.18 0.17 -23.74
N MET A 37 -20.37 -0.85 -22.90
CA MET A 37 -21.59 -1.65 -22.87
C MET A 37 -22.79 -0.80 -22.45
N PHE A 38 -22.66 0.02 -21.41
CA PHE A 38 -23.72 0.93 -20.98
C PHE A 38 -24.08 1.96 -22.07
N ARG A 39 -23.09 2.46 -22.83
CA ARG A 39 -23.36 3.34 -23.98
C ARG A 39 -24.17 2.64 -25.07
N ARG A 40 -23.97 1.33 -25.27
CA ARG A 40 -24.70 0.52 -26.27
C ARG A 40 -26.09 0.12 -25.80
N ARG A 41 -26.22 -0.29 -24.53
CA ARG A 41 -27.45 -0.77 -23.89
C ARG A 41 -27.62 -0.08 -22.53
N PRO A 42 -28.25 1.10 -22.47
CA PRO A 42 -28.43 1.85 -21.22
C PRO A 42 -29.30 1.15 -20.18
N SER A 43 -30.08 0.14 -20.57
CA SER A 43 -30.87 -0.72 -19.66
C SER A 43 -30.01 -1.71 -18.88
N MET A 44 -28.77 -1.94 -19.31
CA MET A 44 -27.88 -2.94 -18.74
C MET A 44 -27.18 -2.39 -17.49
N SER A 45 -27.22 -3.18 -16.41
CA SER A 45 -26.48 -2.89 -15.18
C SER A 45 -25.22 -3.74 -15.13
N ILE A 46 -24.06 -3.10 -14.96
CA ILE A 46 -22.76 -3.78 -14.89
C ILE A 46 -22.03 -3.35 -13.63
N HIS A 47 -21.58 -4.34 -12.86
CA HIS A 47 -20.74 -4.14 -11.69
C HIS A 47 -19.28 -4.46 -12.03
N VAL A 48 -18.36 -3.60 -11.61
CA VAL A 48 -16.92 -3.79 -11.82
C VAL A 48 -16.22 -3.79 -10.47
N TYR A 49 -15.47 -4.86 -10.20
CA TYR A 49 -14.55 -4.95 -9.06
C TYR A 49 -13.12 -4.87 -9.56
N GLY A 50 -12.49 -3.72 -9.36
CA GLY A 50 -11.12 -3.48 -9.77
C GLY A 50 -10.13 -3.56 -8.61
N TYR A 51 -8.96 -4.11 -8.88
CA TYR A 51 -7.83 -4.13 -7.94
C TYR A 51 -6.70 -3.32 -8.55
N ALA A 52 -6.30 -2.23 -7.90
CA ALA A 52 -5.24 -1.35 -8.37
C ALA A 52 -5.41 -0.84 -9.82
N PRO A 53 -6.56 -0.25 -10.18
CA PRO A 53 -6.77 0.24 -11.55
C PRO A 53 -5.81 1.40 -11.88
N PRO A 54 -5.34 1.54 -13.12
CA PRO A 54 -4.68 2.75 -13.56
C PRO A 54 -5.65 3.93 -13.60
N ALA A 55 -5.09 5.14 -13.61
CA ALA A 55 -5.84 6.34 -13.95
C ALA A 55 -6.22 6.30 -15.45
N CYS A 56 -7.44 5.84 -15.77
CA CYS A 56 -7.84 5.51 -17.15
C CYS A 56 -9.09 6.24 -17.65
N VAL A 57 -9.76 7.03 -16.82
CA VAL A 57 -10.96 7.79 -17.20
C VAL A 57 -10.79 9.26 -16.88
N CYS A 58 -11.47 10.16 -17.61
CA CYS A 58 -11.56 11.55 -17.18
C CYS A 58 -12.48 11.70 -15.97
N GLU A 59 -12.38 12.83 -15.25
CA GLU A 59 -13.19 13.10 -14.06
C GLU A 59 -14.70 12.98 -14.34
N VAL A 60 -15.16 13.45 -15.50
CA VAL A 60 -16.58 13.36 -15.92
C VAL A 60 -17.05 11.90 -16.01
N LEU A 61 -16.22 11.00 -16.53
CA LEU A 61 -16.53 9.58 -16.60
C LEU A 61 -16.40 8.92 -15.21
N ALA A 62 -15.41 9.31 -14.41
CA ALA A 62 -15.27 8.82 -13.04
C ALA A 62 -16.52 9.11 -12.20
N GLU A 63 -17.10 10.31 -12.30
CA GLU A 63 -18.36 10.69 -11.63
C GLU A 63 -19.57 9.83 -12.05
N LYS A 64 -19.56 9.29 -13.28
CA LYS A 64 -20.64 8.42 -13.78
C LYS A 64 -20.48 6.95 -13.38
N THR A 65 -19.34 6.57 -12.82
CA THR A 65 -19.01 5.19 -12.44
C THR A 65 -19.27 4.86 -10.97
N PHE A 66 -19.78 5.81 -10.19
CA PHE A 66 -20.23 5.58 -8.81
C PHE A 66 -21.65 6.11 -8.60
N PRO A 67 -22.45 5.51 -7.70
CA PRO A 67 -23.87 5.82 -7.59
C PRO A 67 -24.10 7.30 -7.17
N PRO A 68 -25.14 7.96 -7.71
CA PRO A 68 -25.47 9.33 -7.36
C PRO A 68 -25.73 9.45 -5.84
N LYS A 69 -25.25 10.56 -5.25
CA LYS A 69 -25.26 10.87 -3.80
C LYS A 69 -26.61 10.74 -3.06
N GLY A 70 -27.73 10.50 -3.76
CA GLY A 70 -29.09 10.52 -3.22
C GLY A 70 -29.49 9.36 -2.29
N GLU A 71 -28.74 8.26 -2.23
CA GLU A 71 -29.14 7.07 -1.44
C GLU A 71 -28.21 6.74 -0.27
N ARG A 72 -27.23 7.60 0.02
CA ARG A 72 -26.36 7.45 1.20
C ARG A 72 -27.01 8.06 2.43
N LYS A 73 -28.13 7.49 2.90
CA LYS A 73 -28.53 7.66 4.31
C LYS A 73 -27.49 6.95 5.18
N ARG A 74 -26.42 7.65 5.52
CA ARG A 74 -25.56 7.28 6.65
C ARG A 74 -26.42 7.36 7.91
N LYS A 75 -27.02 6.25 8.33
CA LYS A 75 -27.29 6.06 9.76
C LYS A 75 -25.92 5.95 10.42
N ALA A 76 -25.48 7.04 11.04
CA ALA A 76 -24.42 6.98 12.05
C ALA A 76 -24.81 5.86 13.04
N PRO A 77 -23.88 5.02 13.49
CA PRO A 77 -24.18 4.07 14.55
C PRO A 77 -24.33 4.84 15.86
N ASN A 78 -25.49 5.46 16.07
CA ASN A 78 -25.96 5.83 17.40
C ASN A 78 -26.53 4.56 18.02
N ASN A 79 -25.69 3.76 18.69
CA ASN A 79 -26.04 3.23 20.01
C ASN A 79 -24.87 2.51 20.70
N PRO A 80 -24.80 2.59 22.03
CA PRO A 80 -23.90 1.79 22.84
C PRO A 80 -24.37 0.33 22.82
N VAL A 81 -23.45 -0.61 22.65
CA VAL A 81 -23.75 -2.05 22.66
C VAL A 81 -24.12 -2.48 24.09
N PRO A 82 -25.30 -3.07 24.36
CA PRO A 82 -25.55 -3.74 25.63
C PRO A 82 -24.90 -5.13 25.63
N ARG A 83 -24.27 -5.46 26.76
CA ARG A 83 -23.67 -6.76 27.06
C ARG A 83 -24.76 -7.83 27.24
N LYS A 84 -24.69 -8.93 26.50
CA LYS A 84 -24.77 -10.35 26.96
C LYS A 84 -25.24 -11.30 25.85
N GLY A 85 -24.58 -12.46 25.75
CA GLY A 85 -25.10 -13.68 25.11
C GLY A 85 -24.80 -13.81 23.62
N VAL A 86 -23.58 -14.19 23.24
CA VAL A 86 -23.26 -14.56 21.86
C VAL A 86 -23.80 -15.98 21.61
N LYS A 87 -24.99 -16.06 20.99
CA LYS A 87 -25.29 -17.17 20.07
C LYS A 87 -24.59 -16.85 18.76
N GLU A 88 -23.91 -17.85 18.22
CA GLU A 88 -23.22 -17.81 16.93
C GLU A 88 -24.14 -17.28 15.83
N ALA A 89 -23.87 -16.05 15.38
CA ALA A 89 -24.46 -15.50 14.17
C ALA A 89 -23.47 -15.75 13.03
N MET A 90 -23.60 -16.92 12.40
CA MET A 90 -23.13 -17.15 11.04
C MET A 90 -23.54 -15.97 10.15
N LEU A 91 -22.60 -15.49 9.33
CA LEU A 91 -22.78 -14.72 8.09
C LEU A 91 -24.25 -14.32 7.79
N GLY A 92 -24.72 -13.26 8.45
CA GLY A 92 -25.99 -12.62 8.09
C GLY A 92 -25.88 -12.00 6.69
N PRO A 93 -26.99 -11.90 5.93
CA PRO A 93 -26.96 -11.52 4.53
C PRO A 93 -26.27 -10.17 4.36
N SER A 94 -25.26 -10.20 3.48
CA SER A 94 -24.49 -9.08 2.99
C SER A 94 -25.37 -7.84 2.82
N ARG A 95 -25.09 -6.76 3.57
CA ARG A 95 -25.70 -5.45 3.31
C ARG A 95 -25.29 -5.05 1.91
N ARG A 96 -26.20 -5.26 0.94
CA ARG A 96 -26.02 -4.90 -0.47
C ARG A 96 -25.47 -3.48 -0.53
N HIS A 97 -24.27 -3.34 -1.10
CA HIS A 97 -23.87 -2.07 -1.67
C HIS A 97 -24.98 -1.69 -2.64
N SER A 98 -25.63 -0.54 -2.42
CA SER A 98 -26.74 0.04 -3.19
C SER A 98 -27.58 -0.99 -3.94
N ALA A 99 -28.73 -1.38 -3.37
CA ALA A 99 -29.71 -2.17 -4.09
C ALA A 99 -29.91 -1.56 -5.49
N ILE A 100 -29.62 -2.34 -6.53
CA ILE A 100 -29.98 -2.02 -7.91
C ILE A 100 -31.45 -1.60 -7.85
N VAL A 101 -31.74 -0.34 -8.17
CA VAL A 101 -33.12 0.08 -8.42
C VAL A 101 -33.51 -0.65 -9.71
N PRO A 102 -34.40 -1.65 -9.65
CA PRO A 102 -34.76 -2.42 -10.84
C PRO A 102 -35.30 -1.44 -11.89
N GLY A 103 -34.75 -1.47 -13.11
CA GLY A 103 -35.22 -0.66 -14.24
C GLY A 103 -34.44 0.62 -14.55
N LYS A 104 -33.42 1.01 -13.77
CA LYS A 104 -32.45 2.06 -14.17
C LYS A 104 -31.07 1.42 -14.33
N GLY A 105 -30.70 1.07 -15.56
CA GLY A 105 -29.36 0.54 -15.86
C GLY A 105 -28.25 1.50 -15.42
N GLY A 106 -27.03 0.98 -15.24
CA GLY A 106 -25.92 1.78 -14.73
C GLY A 106 -24.60 1.01 -14.62
N VAL A 107 -23.50 1.76 -14.46
CA VAL A 107 -22.16 1.20 -14.27
C VAL A 107 -21.68 1.51 -12.85
N ASN A 108 -21.49 0.48 -12.05
CA ASN A 108 -21.02 0.58 -10.67
C ASN A 108 -19.60 0.04 -10.57
N VAL A 109 -18.63 0.90 -10.28
CA VAL A 109 -17.22 0.52 -10.17
C VAL A 109 -16.76 0.67 -8.74
N LEU A 110 -16.32 -0.44 -8.14
CA LEU A 110 -15.68 -0.48 -6.83
C LEU A 110 -14.25 -0.96 -6.99
N ASN A 111 -13.31 -0.10 -6.62
CA ASN A 111 -11.89 -0.36 -6.73
C ASN A 111 -11.25 -0.53 -5.37
N ILE A 112 -10.18 -1.33 -5.30
CA ILE A 112 -9.36 -1.51 -4.10
C ILE A 112 -7.96 -1.05 -4.41
N VAL A 113 -7.44 -0.11 -3.61
CA VAL A 113 -6.07 0.42 -3.74
C VAL A 113 -5.35 0.29 -2.42
N LEU A 114 -4.16 -0.30 -2.45
CA LEU A 114 -3.32 -0.52 -1.28
C LEU A 114 -2.23 0.56 -1.18
N GLY A 115 -2.10 1.18 -0.01
CA GLY A 115 -0.98 2.04 0.36
C GLY A 115 -0.66 3.07 -0.71
N ASP A 116 0.61 3.07 -1.11
CA ASP A 116 1.20 4.02 -2.06
C ASP A 116 1.37 3.40 -3.44
N ASP A 117 0.51 2.43 -3.79
CA ASP A 117 0.49 1.80 -5.11
C ASP A 117 0.60 2.86 -6.22
N ALA A 118 1.66 2.70 -7.03
CA ALA A 118 2.02 3.65 -8.07
C ALA A 118 1.00 3.68 -9.20
N VAL A 119 0.34 2.56 -9.51
CA VAL A 119 -0.46 2.42 -10.74
C VAL A 119 -1.71 3.30 -10.76
N PRO A 120 -2.53 3.35 -9.70
CA PRO A 120 -3.65 4.31 -9.62
C PRO A 120 -3.23 5.78 -9.63
N ARG A 121 -1.95 6.05 -9.35
CA ARG A 121 -1.38 7.39 -9.30
C ARG A 121 -0.61 7.75 -10.58
N ALA A 122 -0.35 6.80 -11.48
CA ALA A 122 0.46 6.98 -12.67
C ALA A 122 -0.31 7.64 -13.82
N SER A 123 -0.79 8.87 -13.62
CA SER A 123 -1.31 9.71 -14.70
C SER A 123 -0.16 10.46 -15.40
N THR A 124 -0.36 10.88 -16.65
CA THR A 124 0.62 11.70 -17.40
C THR A 124 1.09 12.90 -16.58
N ARG A 125 0.16 13.59 -15.91
CA ARG A 125 0.46 14.73 -15.04
C ARG A 125 1.37 14.34 -13.87
N ASN A 126 1.06 13.25 -13.18
CA ASN A 126 1.81 12.84 -11.98
C ASN A 126 3.19 12.29 -12.34
N ILE A 127 3.31 11.57 -13.46
CA ILE A 127 4.59 11.08 -13.97
C ILE A 127 5.51 12.25 -14.33
N LEU A 128 4.97 13.26 -15.03
CA LEU A 128 5.75 14.46 -15.38
C LEU A 128 6.13 15.27 -14.14
N ALA A 129 5.24 15.36 -13.14
CA ALA A 129 5.56 16.02 -11.87
C ALA A 129 6.74 15.34 -11.16
N ILE A 130 6.73 14.01 -11.05
CA ILE A 130 7.87 13.25 -10.51
C ILE A 130 9.12 13.44 -11.35
N ALA A 131 9.02 13.34 -12.68
CA ALA A 131 10.18 13.48 -13.55
C ALA A 131 10.86 14.84 -13.37
N ARG A 132 10.07 15.91 -13.26
CA ARG A 132 10.57 17.26 -12.95
C ARG A 132 11.20 17.34 -11.57
N GLU A 133 10.60 16.74 -10.55
CA GLU A 133 11.18 16.70 -9.20
C GLU A 133 12.55 16.00 -9.21
N ILE A 134 12.66 14.86 -9.91
CA ILE A 134 13.92 14.11 -10.05
C ILE A 134 15.00 14.95 -10.73
N VAL A 135 14.64 15.69 -11.79
CA VAL A 135 15.57 16.57 -12.51
C VAL A 135 15.96 17.79 -11.69
N ALA A 136 14.99 18.45 -11.03
CA ALA A 136 15.26 19.62 -10.19
C ALA A 136 16.22 19.30 -9.04
N ARG A 137 16.15 18.09 -8.49
CA ARG A 137 17.02 17.64 -7.39
C ARG A 137 18.32 17.01 -7.87
N GLN A 138 18.62 17.03 -9.17
CA GLN A 138 19.82 16.41 -9.75
C GLN A 138 21.13 16.93 -9.14
N GLY A 139 21.18 18.23 -8.82
CA GLY A 139 22.32 18.84 -8.12
C GLY A 139 22.52 18.32 -6.69
N GLU A 140 21.46 17.88 -6.01
CA GLU A 140 21.49 17.39 -4.63
C GLU A 140 21.82 15.89 -4.58
N TRP A 141 21.16 15.07 -5.40
CA TRP A 141 21.29 13.62 -5.30
C TRP A 141 22.54 13.06 -5.96
N LYS A 142 23.08 13.67 -7.03
CA LYS A 142 24.31 13.18 -7.67
C LYS A 142 25.53 13.19 -6.72
N PRO A 143 25.82 14.28 -5.98
CA PRO A 143 26.90 14.30 -4.99
C PRO A 143 26.61 13.41 -3.78
N ALA A 144 25.35 13.33 -3.33
CA ALA A 144 24.97 12.41 -2.25
C ALA A 144 25.21 10.94 -2.63
N MET A 145 24.82 10.55 -3.85
CA MET A 145 25.03 9.21 -4.38
C MET A 145 26.52 8.87 -4.53
N ARG A 146 27.35 9.80 -5.02
CA ARG A 146 28.81 9.61 -5.07
C ARG A 146 29.42 9.41 -3.69
N ARG A 147 29.03 10.25 -2.71
CA ARG A 147 29.47 10.10 -1.31
C ARG A 147 29.05 8.76 -0.72
N GLU A 148 27.83 8.29 -0.97
CA GLU A 148 27.39 6.97 -0.53
C GLU A 148 28.21 5.84 -1.16
N LEU A 149 28.59 5.95 -2.44
CA LEU A 149 29.44 4.97 -3.10
C LEU A 149 30.85 4.95 -2.51
N GLU A 150 31.44 6.12 -2.27
CA GLU A 150 32.75 6.26 -1.61
C GLU A 150 32.74 5.73 -0.18
N ASP A 151 31.69 6.01 0.60
CA ASP A 151 31.53 5.50 1.97
C ASP A 151 31.42 3.96 2.00
N VAL A 152 30.69 3.39 1.04
CA VAL A 152 30.60 1.93 0.86
C VAL A 152 31.95 1.34 0.49
N GLN A 153 32.69 1.95 -0.44
CA GLN A 153 34.02 1.51 -0.85
C GLN A 153 35.03 1.57 0.31
N ARG A 154 35.08 2.69 1.04
CA ARG A 154 35.98 2.86 2.20
C ARG A 154 35.74 1.83 3.29
N ARG A 155 34.48 1.52 3.61
CA ARG A 155 34.13 0.54 4.66
C ARG A 155 34.30 -0.90 4.19
N ALA A 156 34.12 -1.20 2.91
CA ALA A 156 34.45 -2.50 2.33
C ALA A 156 35.96 -2.82 2.39
N LEU A 157 36.81 -1.79 2.37
CA LEU A 157 38.27 -1.89 2.49
C LEU A 157 38.76 -1.87 3.96
N GLY A 158 37.88 -1.62 4.93
CA GLY A 158 38.23 -1.63 6.37
C GLY A 158 38.11 -3.02 7.00
N LEU A 159 38.81 -3.25 8.12
CA LEU A 159 38.75 -4.50 8.93
C LEU A 159 37.35 -4.80 9.53
N TRP A 160 36.39 -3.89 9.35
CA TRP A 160 35.02 -4.01 9.84
C TRP A 160 34.07 -4.05 8.65
N ALA A 161 34.00 -5.21 7.99
CA ALA A 161 32.94 -5.48 7.04
C ALA A 161 31.58 -5.39 7.78
N PRO A 162 30.64 -4.53 7.34
CA PRO A 162 29.36 -4.39 8.03
C PRO A 162 28.62 -5.73 8.02
N MET A 163 28.30 -6.24 9.22
CA MET A 163 27.88 -7.63 9.45
C MET A 163 26.59 -8.05 8.73
N THR A 164 25.83 -7.14 8.12
CA THR A 164 24.64 -7.51 7.36
C THR A 164 24.41 -6.59 6.16
N ARG A 165 25.05 -6.88 5.04
CA ARG A 165 24.61 -6.43 3.70
C ARG A 165 24.42 -7.58 2.70
N ALA A 166 24.44 -8.83 3.18
CA ALA A 166 24.30 -10.02 2.34
C ALA A 166 22.92 -10.10 1.64
N THR A 167 21.85 -9.51 2.17
CA THR A 167 20.51 -9.69 1.58
C THR A 167 20.18 -8.70 0.46
N HIS A 168 20.77 -7.51 0.44
CA HIS A 168 20.53 -6.53 -0.63
C HIS A 168 21.40 -6.84 -1.85
N TRP A 169 22.69 -7.14 -1.62
CA TRP A 169 23.62 -7.48 -2.70
C TRP A 169 23.24 -8.78 -3.41
N ASN A 170 22.88 -9.83 -2.65
CA ASN A 170 22.45 -11.12 -3.23
C ASN A 170 21.09 -11.07 -3.95
N ARG A 171 20.30 -9.99 -3.79
CA ARG A 171 19.01 -9.82 -4.47
C ARG A 171 19.16 -9.01 -5.76
N VAL A 172 19.98 -7.96 -5.74
CA VAL A 172 20.36 -7.22 -6.95
C VAL A 172 21.14 -8.14 -7.90
N ALA A 173 22.12 -8.89 -7.38
CA ALA A 173 22.91 -9.84 -8.16
C ALA A 173 22.12 -11.01 -8.79
N ARG A 174 20.92 -11.33 -8.28
CA ARG A 174 20.04 -12.35 -8.89
C ARG A 174 19.14 -11.81 -9.99
N LEU A 175 18.91 -10.49 -10.01
CA LEU A 175 18.06 -9.82 -10.99
C LEU A 175 18.87 -9.26 -12.17
N THR A 176 20.19 -9.21 -12.06
CA THR A 176 21.09 -8.68 -13.09
C THR A 176 22.10 -9.75 -13.49
N THR A 177 22.11 -10.17 -14.76
CA THR A 177 23.14 -11.02 -15.34
C THR A 177 24.50 -10.30 -15.54
N GLY A 178 24.74 -9.22 -14.81
CA GLY A 178 25.91 -8.34 -14.95
C GLY A 178 26.36 -7.79 -13.60
N ASN A 179 27.59 -7.27 -13.57
CA ASN A 179 28.21 -6.68 -12.39
C ASN A 179 27.37 -5.46 -11.92
N PRO A 180 26.87 -5.42 -10.68
CA PRO A 180 26.05 -4.32 -10.17
C PRO A 180 26.73 -2.94 -10.21
N ALA A 181 28.07 -2.91 -10.23
CA ALA A 181 28.84 -1.68 -10.39
C ALA A 181 28.57 -1.00 -11.76
N ASP A 182 28.28 -1.79 -12.80
CA ASP A 182 28.01 -1.30 -14.16
C ASP A 182 26.69 -0.53 -14.28
N TYR A 183 25.76 -0.73 -13.33
CA TYR A 183 24.50 0.00 -13.28
C TYR A 183 24.71 1.46 -12.80
N TYR A 184 25.74 1.70 -11.99
CA TYR A 184 26.04 3.03 -11.43
C TYR A 184 27.10 3.80 -12.23
N THR A 185 27.91 3.13 -13.05
CA THR A 185 29.00 3.74 -13.82
C THR A 185 28.61 4.18 -15.23
N LYS A 186 27.47 3.73 -15.76
CA LYS A 186 26.91 4.26 -17.02
C LYS A 186 26.16 5.58 -16.78
N ASP A 187 26.89 6.64 -16.42
CA ASP A 187 26.41 8.00 -16.66
C ASP A 187 26.46 8.18 -18.18
N SER A 188 25.32 8.07 -18.87
CA SER A 188 25.25 8.18 -20.34
C SER A 188 25.59 9.58 -20.88
N GLY A 189 26.12 10.49 -20.04
CA GLY A 189 26.45 11.87 -20.38
C GLY A 189 25.22 12.76 -20.63
N GLU A 190 24.12 12.18 -21.08
CA GLU A 190 22.84 12.85 -21.26
C GLU A 190 22.00 12.72 -19.99
N GLY A 191 21.94 13.79 -19.20
CA GLY A 191 21.00 13.89 -18.09
C GLY A 191 19.55 13.70 -18.56
N LEU A 192 18.67 13.19 -17.69
CA LEU A 192 17.24 13.08 -17.95
C LEU A 192 16.68 14.48 -18.29
N LYS A 193 16.41 14.75 -19.57
CA LYS A 193 15.80 16.00 -20.02
C LYS A 193 14.28 15.81 -20.06
N VAL A 194 13.56 16.52 -19.20
CA VAL A 194 12.09 16.58 -19.31
C VAL A 194 11.76 17.62 -20.38
N ALA A 195 11.30 17.15 -21.55
CA ALA A 195 11.06 18.01 -22.71
C ALA A 195 9.74 18.82 -22.64
N ALA A 196 8.82 18.48 -21.75
CA ALA A 196 7.49 19.11 -21.68
C ALA A 196 7.43 20.24 -20.64
N SER A 197 6.97 21.43 -21.04
CA SER A 197 6.66 22.58 -20.17
C SER A 197 5.34 22.40 -19.42
N GLU A 198 5.07 23.18 -18.38
CA GLU A 198 3.82 23.07 -17.60
C GLU A 198 2.61 23.54 -18.41
N GLU A 199 2.82 24.47 -19.35
CA GLU A 199 1.86 24.90 -20.36
C GLU A 199 1.49 23.78 -21.35
N ASP A 200 2.46 22.96 -21.79
CA ASP A 200 2.22 21.85 -22.72
C ASP A 200 1.24 20.80 -22.15
N ILE A 201 1.29 20.58 -20.84
CA ILE A 201 0.47 19.60 -20.11
C ILE A 201 -0.96 20.11 -19.90
N LYS A 202 -1.13 21.42 -19.65
CA LYS A 202 -2.46 22.02 -19.49
C LYS A 202 -3.25 22.03 -20.81
N GLY A 203 -2.56 22.02 -21.94
CA GLY A 203 -3.15 22.20 -23.26
C GLY A 203 -3.63 20.94 -24.00
N THR A 204 -3.14 19.73 -23.68
CA THR A 204 -3.24 18.62 -24.66
C THR A 204 -3.82 17.28 -24.21
N SER A 205 -4.20 17.06 -22.94
CA SER A 205 -4.88 15.80 -22.55
C SER A 205 -5.79 15.94 -21.33
N PRO A 206 -6.97 15.28 -21.31
CA PRO A 206 -7.84 15.29 -20.15
C PRO A 206 -7.14 14.66 -18.95
N LEU A 207 -7.34 15.23 -17.75
CA LEU A 207 -6.82 14.65 -16.51
C LEU A 207 -7.43 13.26 -16.31
N LEU A 208 -6.60 12.24 -16.48
CA LEU A 208 -7.01 10.86 -16.20
C LEU A 208 -6.90 10.58 -14.71
N VAL A 209 -7.92 9.92 -14.19
CA VAL A 209 -8.08 9.56 -12.79
C VAL A 209 -8.57 8.11 -12.64
N PRO A 210 -8.37 7.49 -11.47
CA PRO A 210 -8.97 6.19 -11.17
C PRO A 210 -10.50 6.27 -11.20
N PRO A 211 -11.19 5.28 -11.81
CA PRO A 211 -12.65 5.27 -11.87
C PRO A 211 -13.29 4.91 -10.52
N GLY A 212 -14.59 5.15 -10.40
CA GLY A 212 -15.45 4.57 -9.38
C GLY A 212 -15.23 5.06 -7.95
N GLU A 213 -15.82 4.29 -7.03
CA GLU A 213 -15.50 4.36 -5.62
C GLU A 213 -14.26 3.53 -5.32
N ILE A 214 -13.44 3.98 -4.37
CA ILE A 214 -12.16 3.35 -4.10
C ILE A 214 -12.07 3.06 -2.61
N VAL A 215 -11.93 1.79 -2.25
CA VAL A 215 -11.50 1.34 -0.93
C VAL A 215 -9.99 1.48 -0.87
N HIS A 216 -9.53 2.58 -0.26
CA HIS A 216 -8.12 2.80 -0.01
C HIS A 216 -7.72 2.15 1.31
N ILE A 217 -6.85 1.13 1.23
CA ILE A 217 -6.32 0.40 2.38
C ILE A 217 -4.94 0.97 2.73
N TYR A 218 -4.74 1.42 3.96
CA TYR A 218 -3.49 2.02 4.42
C TYR A 218 -3.08 1.45 5.77
N SER A 219 -1.85 1.71 6.19
CA SER A 219 -1.34 1.27 7.49
C SER A 219 -1.32 2.43 8.48
N LYS A 220 -1.82 2.22 9.70
CA LYS A 220 -1.73 3.17 10.81
C LYS A 220 -1.27 2.43 12.06
N ASN A 221 -0.13 2.82 12.63
CA ASN A 221 0.48 2.15 13.79
C ASN A 221 0.59 0.62 13.62
N GLY A 222 0.91 0.16 12.40
CA GLY A 222 1.02 -1.26 12.07
C GLY A 222 -0.30 -2.00 11.81
N GLN A 223 -1.47 -1.39 12.02
CA GLN A 223 -2.77 -1.96 11.64
C GLN A 223 -3.17 -1.54 10.22
N ARG A 224 -3.80 -2.47 9.49
CA ARG A 224 -4.46 -2.16 8.22
C ARG A 224 -5.81 -1.49 8.49
N MET A 225 -6.00 -0.32 7.90
CA MET A 225 -7.25 0.42 7.93
C MET A 225 -7.75 0.60 6.50
N ALA A 226 -9.04 0.85 6.34
CA ALA A 226 -9.63 1.14 5.04
C ALA A 226 -10.56 2.35 5.10
N SER A 227 -10.47 3.19 4.08
CA SER A 227 -11.32 4.37 3.87
C SER A 227 -11.95 4.30 2.49
N LEU A 228 -13.22 4.65 2.40
CA LEU A 228 -13.91 4.80 1.12
C LEU A 228 -13.67 6.22 0.59
N VAL A 229 -12.98 6.31 -0.54
CA VAL A 229 -12.60 7.55 -1.23
C VAL A 229 -13.01 7.48 -2.70
N ASN A 230 -12.72 8.53 -3.46
CA ASN A 230 -12.92 8.58 -4.91
C ASN A 230 -11.76 9.35 -5.56
N HIS A 231 -11.84 9.57 -6.87
CA HIS A 231 -10.80 10.28 -7.64
C HIS A 231 -10.46 11.68 -7.13
N ARG A 232 -11.34 12.34 -6.36
CA ARG A 232 -11.09 13.68 -5.81
C ARG A 232 -10.14 13.66 -4.62
N TRP A 233 -9.86 12.49 -4.04
CA TRP A 233 -8.93 12.37 -2.92
C TRP A 233 -7.52 12.82 -3.33
N PRO A 234 -6.90 13.78 -2.62
CA PRO A 234 -5.60 14.33 -3.00
C PRO A 234 -4.49 13.28 -3.14
N GLY A 235 -4.57 12.15 -2.44
CA GLY A 235 -3.57 11.09 -2.52
C GLY A 235 -3.45 10.39 -3.89
N PHE A 236 -4.37 10.62 -4.83
CA PHE A 236 -4.24 10.18 -6.23
C PHE A 236 -3.59 11.22 -7.16
N ARG A 237 -3.35 12.44 -6.67
CA ARG A 237 -2.77 13.55 -7.46
C ARG A 237 -1.25 13.57 -7.46
N GLN A 238 -0.63 12.63 -6.77
CA GLN A 238 0.80 12.50 -6.66
C GLN A 238 1.16 11.02 -6.55
N VAL A 239 2.27 10.64 -7.17
CA VAL A 239 2.91 9.35 -6.91
C VAL A 239 3.85 9.56 -5.72
N GLU A 240 3.62 8.82 -4.63
CA GLU A 240 4.50 8.87 -3.45
C GLU A 240 5.61 7.84 -3.64
N VAL A 241 6.87 8.30 -3.64
CA VAL A 241 8.01 7.41 -3.83
C VAL A 241 8.26 6.64 -2.53
N SER A 242 7.75 5.42 -2.47
CA SER A 242 7.91 4.53 -1.33
C SER A 242 8.57 3.21 -1.73
N ARG A 243 9.25 2.55 -0.78
CA ARG A 243 9.84 1.21 -0.99
C ARG A 243 8.79 0.13 -1.29
N HIS A 244 7.52 0.43 -1.06
CA HIS A 244 6.43 -0.54 -1.17
C HIS A 244 5.51 -0.26 -2.36
N MET A 245 5.61 0.89 -3.05
CA MET A 245 4.70 1.29 -4.14
C MET A 245 4.47 0.20 -5.20
N PHE A 246 5.50 -0.57 -5.57
CA PHE A 246 5.37 -1.67 -6.54
C PHE A 246 4.90 -2.98 -5.89
N ARG A 247 5.23 -3.21 -4.61
CA ARG A 247 4.77 -4.39 -3.89
C ARG A 247 3.28 -4.28 -3.56
N ASP A 248 2.82 -3.09 -3.18
CA ASP A 248 1.44 -2.77 -2.88
C ASP A 248 0.53 -2.98 -4.09
N HIS A 249 1.09 -2.90 -5.30
CA HIS A 249 0.40 -3.22 -6.54
C HIS A 249 0.08 -4.72 -6.72
N SER A 250 0.79 -5.61 -6.02
CA SER A 250 0.62 -7.05 -6.22
C SER A 250 -0.70 -7.57 -5.65
N LYS A 251 -1.31 -8.54 -6.34
CA LYS A 251 -2.54 -9.20 -5.90
C LYS A 251 -2.40 -9.78 -4.49
N ASP A 252 -1.27 -10.42 -4.19
CA ASP A 252 -1.03 -11.03 -2.89
C ASP A 252 -0.99 -10.00 -1.75
N ALA A 253 -0.34 -8.85 -1.99
CA ALA A 253 -0.31 -7.77 -1.01
C ALA A 253 -1.72 -7.21 -0.76
N ILE A 254 -2.50 -6.96 -1.82
CA ILE A 254 -3.87 -6.47 -1.72
C ILE A 254 -4.76 -7.47 -0.97
N MET A 255 -4.70 -8.76 -1.33
CA MET A 255 -5.51 -9.80 -0.68
C MET A 255 -5.12 -10.01 0.79
N SER A 256 -3.82 -9.98 1.10
CA SER A 256 -3.36 -10.01 2.50
C SER A 256 -3.88 -8.79 3.28
N ALA A 257 -3.79 -7.60 2.70
CA ALA A 257 -4.24 -6.37 3.34
C ALA A 257 -5.76 -6.34 3.56
N LEU A 258 -6.54 -6.91 2.65
CA LEU A 258 -7.99 -7.09 2.81
C LEU A 258 -8.30 -8.02 3.99
N ARG A 259 -7.64 -9.17 4.09
CA ARG A 259 -7.82 -10.11 5.21
C ARG A 259 -7.46 -9.46 6.54
N ASP A 260 -6.33 -8.75 6.60
CA ASP A 260 -5.90 -8.02 7.79
C ASP A 260 -6.92 -6.91 8.15
N THR A 261 -7.43 -6.16 7.16
CA THR A 261 -8.46 -5.13 7.41
C THR A 261 -9.74 -5.72 7.98
N LEU A 262 -10.18 -6.87 7.47
CA LEU A 262 -11.35 -7.57 7.98
C LEU A 262 -11.11 -8.07 9.41
N ALA A 263 -9.93 -8.63 9.69
CA ALA A 263 -9.55 -9.05 11.03
C ALA A 263 -9.51 -7.87 12.01
N VAL A 264 -8.91 -6.73 11.64
CA VAL A 264 -8.92 -5.50 12.45
C VAL A 264 -10.34 -5.01 12.74
N ARG A 265 -11.28 -5.14 11.78
CA ARG A 265 -12.68 -4.75 12.02
C ARG A 265 -13.40 -5.67 13.00
N GLN A 266 -12.99 -6.93 13.10
CA GLN A 266 -13.51 -7.88 14.07
C GLN A 266 -12.83 -7.71 15.44
N CYS A 267 -11.54 -7.36 15.45
CA CYS A 267 -10.73 -7.12 16.62
C CYS A 267 -10.89 -5.66 17.10
N GLN A 268 -11.74 -5.41 18.08
CA GLN A 268 -12.03 -4.06 18.61
C GLN A 268 -10.87 -3.41 19.40
N ARG A 269 -9.62 -3.88 19.22
CA ARG A 269 -8.44 -3.40 19.94
C ARG A 269 -7.47 -2.73 18.97
N ALA A 270 -7.17 -1.46 19.23
CA ALA A 270 -6.16 -0.72 18.48
C ALA A 270 -4.74 -1.15 18.88
N THR A 271 -3.80 -1.10 17.93
CA THR A 271 -2.38 -1.21 18.25
C THR A 271 -1.92 -0.01 19.09
N PRO A 272 -0.85 -0.16 19.87
CA PRO A 272 -0.21 0.98 20.52
C PRO A 272 0.24 2.02 19.49
N ARG A 273 0.17 3.29 19.88
CA ARG A 273 0.72 4.38 19.06
C ARG A 273 2.21 4.12 18.81
N TRP A 274 2.62 4.18 17.55
CA TRP A 274 4.03 4.09 17.22
C TRP A 274 4.75 5.36 17.66
N MET A 275 5.93 5.18 18.26
CA MET A 275 6.76 6.26 18.76
C MET A 275 7.29 7.10 17.59
N ASP A 276 7.13 8.41 17.70
CA ASP A 276 7.65 9.37 16.73
C ASP A 276 9.18 9.44 16.86
N ALA A 277 9.87 9.50 15.72
CA ALA A 277 11.31 9.75 15.72
C ALA A 277 11.59 11.20 16.14
N PRO A 278 12.65 11.48 16.93
CA PRO A 278 13.08 12.85 17.16
C PRO A 278 13.35 13.57 15.82
N PRO A 279 12.95 14.85 15.68
CA PRO A 279 13.13 15.60 14.43
C PRO A 279 14.60 15.90 14.13
N ILE A 280 15.44 15.96 15.17
CA ILE A 280 16.87 16.25 15.08
C ILE A 280 17.61 15.27 15.99
N GLY A 281 18.70 14.70 15.50
CA GLY A 281 19.62 13.86 16.28
C GLY A 281 19.49 12.35 16.03
N PRO A 282 20.25 11.54 16.78
CA PRO A 282 20.24 10.09 16.62
C PRO A 282 18.94 9.47 17.14
N VAL A 283 18.33 8.62 16.32
CA VAL A 283 17.20 7.79 16.76
C VAL A 283 17.74 6.57 17.50
N LEU A 284 17.43 6.45 18.79
CA LEU A 284 17.94 5.37 19.63
C LEU A 284 16.98 4.18 19.70
N CYS A 285 17.54 2.98 19.78
CA CYS A 285 16.79 1.75 19.99
C CYS A 285 16.27 1.67 21.42
N ALA A 286 14.97 1.45 21.59
CA ALA A 286 14.33 1.31 22.91
C ALA A 286 14.67 -0.01 23.65
N VAL A 287 15.51 -0.88 23.08
CA VAL A 287 15.95 -2.14 23.70
C VAL A 287 17.41 -2.04 24.13
N CYS A 288 18.33 -1.74 23.20
CA CYS A 288 19.76 -1.69 23.50
C CYS A 288 20.34 -0.29 23.69
N GLY A 289 19.56 0.78 23.46
CA GLY A 289 20.02 2.17 23.60
C GLY A 289 20.90 2.69 22.47
N TYR A 290 21.44 1.83 21.61
CA TYR A 290 22.26 2.26 20.46
C TYR A 290 21.44 2.93 19.36
N SER A 291 22.09 3.82 18.58
CA SER A 291 21.50 4.44 17.37
C SER A 291 20.99 3.36 16.42
N VAL A 292 19.73 3.44 15.95
CA VAL A 292 19.18 2.45 15.02
C VAL A 292 19.92 2.39 13.68
N ALA A 293 20.65 3.46 13.33
CA ALA A 293 21.48 3.55 12.15
C ALA A 293 22.91 2.99 12.36
N TRP A 294 23.22 2.37 13.50
CA TRP A 294 24.59 1.87 13.82
C TRP A 294 25.16 0.91 12.76
N ALA A 295 24.29 0.17 12.06
CA ALA A 295 24.69 -0.75 11.00
C ALA A 295 24.77 -0.09 9.61
N SER A 296 24.34 1.17 9.46
CA SER A 296 24.35 1.90 8.20
C SER A 296 25.77 2.33 7.81
N SER A 297 26.04 2.36 6.51
CA SER A 297 27.30 2.79 5.92
C SER A 297 27.47 4.32 5.88
N SER A 298 26.40 5.09 6.12
CA SER A 298 26.44 6.56 6.15
C SER A 298 25.56 7.13 7.28
N ASP A 299 25.96 8.27 7.82
CA ASP A 299 25.25 9.01 8.90
C ASP A 299 24.20 9.99 8.35
N ASN A 300 23.74 9.78 7.12
CA ASN A 300 22.73 10.61 6.49
C ASN A 300 21.34 10.36 7.13
N PRO A 301 20.56 11.41 7.47
CA PRO A 301 19.16 11.29 7.92
C PRO A 301 18.27 10.38 7.07
N LEU A 302 18.52 10.28 5.76
CA LEU A 302 17.80 9.37 4.87
C LEU A 302 18.03 7.90 5.25
N GLU A 303 19.28 7.51 5.53
CA GLU A 303 19.60 6.15 5.95
C GLU A 303 19.06 5.82 7.34
N GLN A 304 19.08 6.79 8.26
CA GLN A 304 18.44 6.63 9.56
C GLN A 304 16.93 6.35 9.42
N SER A 305 16.25 7.09 8.55
CA SER A 305 14.82 6.88 8.25
C SER A 305 14.56 5.50 7.62
N ARG A 306 15.51 4.99 6.84
CA ARG A 306 15.44 3.69 6.17
C ARG A 306 15.65 2.50 7.11
N GLU A 307 16.45 2.67 8.16
CA GLU A 307 16.76 1.63 9.15
C GLU A 307 15.85 1.67 10.38
N LEU A 308 15.12 2.77 10.58
CA LEU A 308 14.12 2.90 11.63
C LEU A 308 13.05 1.82 11.49
N ARG A 309 12.83 1.06 12.57
CA ARG A 309 11.79 0.03 12.66
C ARG A 309 10.98 0.21 13.93
N HIS A 310 9.67 0.03 13.82
CA HIS A 310 8.81 -0.05 14.98
C HIS A 310 8.49 -1.50 15.34
N CYS A 311 8.37 -1.77 16.64
CA CYS A 311 7.78 -3.01 17.13
C CYS A 311 6.25 -2.95 16.96
N TYR A 312 5.65 -3.92 16.28
CA TYR A 312 4.20 -3.95 16.08
C TYR A 312 3.41 -4.17 17.38
N ALA A 313 4.02 -4.80 18.39
CA ALA A 313 3.37 -5.11 19.66
C ALA A 313 3.38 -3.95 20.67
N CYS A 314 4.43 -3.13 20.72
CA CYS A 314 4.56 -2.04 21.69
C CYS A 314 4.72 -0.64 21.09
N GLY A 315 4.90 -0.53 19.77
CA GLY A 315 5.05 0.74 19.06
C GLY A 315 6.40 1.43 19.21
N ARG A 316 7.35 0.91 20.01
CA ARG A 316 8.66 1.53 20.23
C ARG A 316 9.59 1.35 19.02
N ILE A 317 10.51 2.29 18.84
CA ILE A 317 11.56 2.23 17.82
C ILE A 317 12.66 1.26 18.26
N VAL A 318 13.06 0.36 17.36
CA VAL A 318 14.03 -0.70 17.64
C VAL A 318 14.97 -0.92 16.46
N CYS A 319 16.22 -1.30 16.74
CA CYS A 319 17.21 -1.59 15.71
C CYS A 319 16.95 -2.97 15.06
N VAL A 320 17.66 -3.26 13.97
CA VAL A 320 17.58 -4.53 13.24
C VAL A 320 17.86 -5.73 14.14
N GLY A 321 18.90 -5.65 14.98
CA GLY A 321 19.33 -6.74 15.87
C GLY A 321 18.27 -7.08 16.91
N CYS A 322 17.76 -6.09 17.63
CA CYS A 322 16.74 -6.27 18.67
C CYS A 322 15.33 -6.59 18.14
N SER A 323 15.16 -6.72 16.82
CA SER A 323 13.86 -6.96 16.16
C SER A 323 13.93 -8.02 15.06
N SER A 324 14.78 -9.02 15.26
CA SER A 324 14.94 -10.19 14.38
C SER A 324 13.72 -11.12 14.42
N ASN A 325 13.01 -11.17 15.55
CA ASN A 325 11.86 -12.04 15.74
C ASN A 325 10.58 -11.51 15.06
N ARG A 326 9.74 -12.45 14.62
CA ARG A 326 8.43 -12.18 14.05
C ARG A 326 7.36 -13.05 14.71
N MET A 327 6.17 -12.50 14.89
CA MET A 327 5.02 -13.24 15.39
C MET A 327 3.73 -12.66 14.82
N THR A 328 2.64 -13.40 14.91
CA THR A 328 1.29 -12.88 14.68
C THR A 328 0.83 -12.09 15.92
N LEU A 329 -0.07 -11.14 15.73
CA LEU A 329 -0.72 -10.41 16.82
C LEU A 329 -2.25 -10.41 16.59
N PRO A 330 -2.92 -11.56 16.79
CA PRO A 330 -4.36 -11.69 16.54
C PRO A 330 -5.21 -10.74 17.40
N GLU A 331 -4.73 -10.37 18.59
CA GLU A 331 -5.40 -9.40 19.46
C GLU A 331 -5.53 -8.01 18.81
N PHE A 332 -4.71 -7.70 17.82
CA PHE A 332 -4.76 -6.48 17.03
C PHE A 332 -5.31 -6.71 15.61
N GLY A 333 -5.83 -7.89 15.31
CA GLY A 333 -6.27 -8.25 13.96
C GLY A 333 -5.13 -8.42 12.96
N ILE A 334 -3.91 -8.72 13.43
CA ILE A 334 -2.73 -8.91 12.59
C ILE A 334 -2.41 -10.40 12.54
N ASN A 335 -2.86 -11.05 11.47
CA ASN A 335 -2.70 -12.50 11.29
C ASN A 335 -1.43 -12.88 10.53
N SER A 336 -0.73 -11.90 9.95
CA SER A 336 0.56 -12.08 9.29
C SER A 336 1.73 -11.98 10.28
N LEU A 337 2.86 -12.60 9.95
CA LEU A 337 4.08 -12.54 10.76
C LEU A 337 4.72 -11.14 10.68
N VAL A 338 4.51 -10.35 11.73
CA VAL A 338 5.04 -8.99 11.85
C VAL A 338 6.20 -8.90 12.81
N ARG A 339 7.00 -7.84 12.66
CA ARG A 339 8.18 -7.59 13.47
C ARG A 339 7.79 -7.25 14.90
N VAL A 340 8.44 -7.89 15.86
CA VAL A 340 8.36 -7.52 17.27
C VAL A 340 9.75 -7.39 17.86
N CYS A 341 9.91 -6.55 18.88
CA CYS A 341 11.16 -6.48 19.60
C CYS A 341 11.36 -7.75 20.45
N GLU A 342 12.61 -8.06 20.76
CA GLU A 342 12.99 -9.21 21.56
C GLU A 342 12.21 -9.29 22.88
N HIS A 343 12.07 -8.18 23.60
CA HIS A 343 11.31 -8.12 24.84
C HIS A 343 9.83 -8.51 24.65
N CYS A 344 9.17 -8.01 23.60
CA CYS A 344 7.78 -8.38 23.31
C CYS A 344 7.67 -9.84 22.86
N TYR A 345 8.64 -10.33 22.11
CA TYR A 345 8.67 -11.71 21.66
C TYR A 345 8.78 -12.68 22.85
N VAL A 346 9.72 -12.45 23.76
CA VAL A 346 9.93 -13.29 24.96
C VAL A 346 8.72 -13.22 25.89
N ASN A 347 8.20 -12.03 26.18
CA ASN A 347 7.05 -11.87 27.08
C ASN A 347 5.77 -12.51 26.53
N SER A 348 5.58 -12.52 25.20
CA SER A 348 4.45 -13.19 24.56
C SER A 348 4.68 -14.71 24.45
N ALA A 349 5.91 -15.16 24.17
CA ALA A 349 6.26 -16.57 24.18
C ALA A 349 6.11 -17.20 25.57
N GLY A 350 6.37 -16.44 26.64
CA GLY A 350 6.09 -16.83 28.02
C GLY A 350 4.60 -16.95 28.37
N LYS A 351 3.69 -16.40 27.56
CA LYS A 351 2.24 -16.66 27.66
C LYS A 351 1.80 -17.91 26.91
N PHE A 352 2.63 -18.43 26.00
CA PHE A 352 2.38 -19.63 25.20
C PHE A 352 3.25 -20.83 25.59
N ARG A 353 4.03 -20.73 26.67
CA ARG A 353 4.84 -21.83 27.17
C ARG A 353 4.58 -22.12 28.65
N PHE A 354 4.04 -23.32 28.84
CA PHE A 354 4.03 -24.18 30.02
C PHE A 354 3.15 -23.75 31.20
N GLY A 355 1.97 -24.38 31.24
CA GLY A 355 1.64 -25.11 32.46
C GLY A 355 2.79 -26.08 32.73
N GLU A 356 3.71 -25.67 33.59
CA GLU A 356 4.46 -26.47 34.56
C GLU A 356 5.49 -25.56 35.24
N LYS A 357 5.31 -25.46 36.56
CA LYS A 357 6.16 -24.91 37.62
C LYS A 357 7.64 -24.71 37.28
N GLY A 358 8.21 -23.58 37.71
CA GLY A 358 9.67 -23.47 37.86
C GLY A 358 10.17 -22.08 38.20
N CYS A 359 10.64 -21.92 39.43
CA CYS A 359 11.18 -20.72 40.08
C CYS A 359 12.21 -19.88 39.28
N LEU A 360 12.26 -18.59 39.65
CA LEU A 360 13.40 -17.66 39.51
C LEU A 360 14.75 -18.32 39.90
N PRO A 361 15.87 -17.69 39.50
CA PRO A 361 16.53 -16.86 40.51
C PRO A 361 16.89 -15.45 40.01
N LYS A 362 16.72 -14.49 40.93
CA LYS A 362 17.49 -13.25 40.98
C LYS A 362 18.96 -13.59 41.17
N GLN A 363 19.84 -12.77 40.60
CA GLN A 363 21.16 -12.34 41.10
C GLN A 363 21.90 -11.69 39.93
N GLN A 364 22.73 -10.67 40.07
CA GLN A 364 23.05 -9.74 41.15
C GLN A 364 23.83 -8.60 40.49
#